data_AF-A0A7K3LSN1-F1
#
_entry.id   AF-A0A7K3LSN1-F1
#
_cell.length_a   1.000
_cell.length_b   1.000
_cell.length_c   1.000
_cell.angle_alpha   90.00
_cell.angle_beta   90.00
_cell.angle_gamma   90.00
#
_symmetry.space_group_name_H-M   'P 1'
#
loop_
_entity.id
_entity.type
_entity.pdbx_description
1 polymer ?
#
loop_
_entity_poly.entity_id
_entity_poly.type
_entity_poly.pdbx_seq_one_letter_code
_entity_poly.pdbx_strand_id
1 'polypeptide(L)'
;MKFWVLDPFSKIIRGNEDKAEDVNPFWAALREIMKEAGCRAAFVIHHAGHGVEGMRARARGSSAIEGDPEVILSYEHGGKPGDFPPDDRRYLSGVGRIDVVDRLNLTYDRATRTLRVDENSGGKVADRQVHDDLKIACPPGRCSQARIVLTHGCRSRS
;
A
#
# COMPACT_ATOMS: atom_id res chain seq x y z
N MET A 1 10.38 9.70 -19.79
CA MET A 1 10.69 9.01 -18.51
C MET A 1 9.70 7.87 -18.36
N LYS A 2 10.15 6.65 -18.03
CA LYS A 2 9.25 5.48 -17.88
C LYS A 2 9.05 5.16 -16.40
N PHE A 3 7.82 4.85 -16.03
CA PHE A 3 7.44 4.30 -14.73
C PHE A 3 6.50 3.11 -14.96
N TRP A 4 6.55 2.13 -14.07
CA TRP A 4 5.69 0.94 -14.14
C TRP A 4 4.76 0.84 -12.94
N VAL A 5 3.60 0.25 -13.17
CA VAL A 5 2.63 -0.12 -12.13
C VAL A 5 2.33 -1.60 -12.30
N LEU A 6 2.63 -2.38 -11.27
CA LEU A 6 2.51 -3.83 -11.22
C LEU A 6 1.44 -4.18 -10.18
N ASP A 7 0.28 -4.69 -10.61
CA ASP A 7 -0.88 -4.90 -9.74
C ASP A 7 -1.68 -6.17 -10.08
N PRO A 8 -1.92 -7.10 -9.13
CA PRO A 8 -1.32 -7.19 -7.79
C PRO A 8 -0.06 -8.08 -7.80
N PHE A 9 0.88 -7.80 -6.90
CA PHE A 9 2.12 -8.56 -6.69
C PHE A 9 1.88 -10.08 -6.61
N SER A 10 0.85 -10.49 -5.88
CA SER A 10 0.50 -11.90 -5.66
C SER A 10 0.11 -12.66 -6.94
N LYS A 11 -0.18 -11.95 -8.04
CA LYS A 11 -0.45 -12.55 -9.36
C LYS A 11 0.79 -12.58 -10.26
N ILE A 12 1.84 -11.85 -9.89
CA ILE A 12 3.06 -11.67 -10.69
C ILE A 12 4.15 -12.60 -10.19
N ILE A 13 4.29 -12.74 -8.86
CA ILE A 13 5.28 -13.65 -8.27
C ILE A 13 4.93 -15.10 -8.62
N ARG A 14 5.93 -15.84 -9.11
CA ARG A 14 5.88 -17.30 -9.28
C ARG A 14 6.54 -17.92 -8.07
N GLY A 15 5.76 -18.36 -7.09
CA GLY A 15 6.29 -18.94 -5.84
C GLY A 15 5.41 -18.62 -4.64
N ASN A 16 5.96 -18.82 -3.44
CA ASN A 16 5.28 -18.53 -2.20
C ASN A 16 5.63 -17.11 -1.71
N GLU A 17 4.64 -16.21 -1.69
CA GLU A 17 4.79 -14.83 -1.20
C GLU A 17 5.24 -14.74 0.27
N ASP A 18 5.07 -15.81 1.06
CA ASP A 18 5.51 -15.90 2.45
C ASP A 18 7.00 -16.28 2.58
N LYS A 19 7.67 -16.71 1.51
CA LYS A 19 9.08 -17.16 1.54
C LYS A 19 10.01 -16.13 0.93
N ALA A 20 11.02 -15.72 1.70
CA ALA A 20 12.07 -14.81 1.22
C ALA A 20 12.83 -15.38 0.02
N GLU A 21 12.99 -16.70 -0.04
CA GLU A 21 13.63 -17.43 -1.14
C GLU A 21 12.94 -17.22 -2.49
N ASP A 22 11.62 -16.98 -2.51
CA ASP A 22 10.86 -16.72 -3.73
C ASP A 22 10.73 -15.21 -4.00
N VAL A 23 10.63 -14.40 -2.95
CA VAL A 23 10.45 -12.94 -3.05
C VAL A 23 11.75 -12.21 -3.45
N ASN A 24 12.90 -12.58 -2.91
CA ASN A 24 14.17 -11.90 -3.19
C ASN A 24 14.59 -12.02 -4.67
N PRO A 25 14.51 -13.20 -5.31
CA PRO A 25 14.79 -13.32 -6.74
C PRO A 25 13.86 -12.47 -7.61
N PHE A 26 12.59 -12.32 -7.23
CA PHE A 26 11.66 -11.42 -7.94
C PHE A 26 12.16 -9.97 -7.91
N TRP A 27 12.55 -9.45 -6.74
CA TRP A 27 13.05 -8.08 -6.64
C TRP A 27 14.36 -7.87 -7.40
N ALA A 28 15.26 -8.85 -7.34
CA ALA A 28 16.51 -8.82 -8.11
C ALA A 28 16.22 -8.78 -9.62
N ALA A 29 15.35 -9.65 -10.13
CA ALA A 29 14.96 -9.68 -11.54
C ALA A 29 14.27 -8.37 -11.96
N LEU A 30 13.36 -7.84 -11.15
CA LEU A 30 12.68 -6.58 -11.45
C LEU A 30 13.68 -5.42 -11.59
N ARG A 31 14.69 -5.33 -10.70
CA ARG A 31 15.72 -4.27 -10.77
C ARG A 31 16.54 -4.34 -12.05
N GLU A 32 16.97 -5.54 -12.46
CA GLU A 32 17.73 -5.70 -13.70
C GLU A 32 16.88 -5.35 -14.93
N ILE A 33 15.63 -5.83 -14.99
CA ILE A 33 14.70 -5.50 -16.08
C ILE A 33 14.43 -3.98 -16.13
N MET A 34 14.23 -3.32 -14.98
CA MET A 34 14.05 -1.88 -14.92
C MET A 34 15.27 -1.12 -15.46
N LYS A 35 16.47 -1.57 -15.08
CA LYS A 35 17.74 -0.99 -15.54
C LYS A 35 17.88 -1.11 -17.05
N GLU A 36 17.66 -2.29 -17.62
CA GLU A 36 17.70 -2.52 -19.08
C GLU A 36 16.65 -1.71 -19.82
N ALA A 37 15.43 -1.62 -19.28
CA ALA A 37 14.33 -0.89 -19.91
C ALA A 37 14.44 0.64 -19.79
N GLY A 38 15.40 1.15 -19.00
CA GLY A 38 15.51 2.55 -18.63
C GLY A 38 14.31 3.05 -17.80
N CYS A 39 13.69 2.15 -17.02
CA CYS A 39 12.59 2.45 -16.11
C CYS A 39 13.16 3.01 -14.81
N ARG A 40 12.75 4.22 -14.42
CA ARG A 40 13.29 4.86 -13.22
C ARG A 40 12.64 4.37 -11.93
N ALA A 41 11.36 4.00 -12.00
CA ALA A 41 10.57 3.64 -10.83
C ALA A 41 9.51 2.61 -11.19
N ALA A 42 9.26 1.67 -10.27
CA ALA A 42 8.14 0.74 -10.36
C ALA A 42 7.33 0.81 -9.06
N PHE A 43 6.01 0.94 -9.21
CA PHE A 43 5.04 0.73 -8.15
C PHE A 43 4.56 -0.71 -8.21
N VAL A 44 4.74 -1.44 -7.13
CA VAL A 44 4.29 -2.82 -6.96
C VAL A 44 3.18 -2.81 -5.92
N ILE A 45 1.95 -3.09 -6.35
CA ILE A 45 0.76 -3.05 -5.50
C ILE A 45 0.61 -4.40 -4.82
N HIS A 46 0.56 -4.39 -3.50
CA HIS A 46 0.50 -5.57 -2.66
C HIS A 46 -0.62 -5.44 -1.64
N HIS A 47 -1.47 -6.47 -1.51
CA HIS A 47 -2.54 -6.42 -0.53
C HIS A 47 -1.99 -6.61 0.90
N ALA A 48 -2.44 -5.79 1.84
CA ALA A 48 -2.08 -5.96 3.24
C ALA A 48 -2.71 -7.26 3.78
N GLY A 49 -2.00 -7.94 4.69
CA GLY A 49 -2.53 -9.10 5.40
C GLY A 49 -3.55 -8.68 6.47
N HIS A 50 -4.28 -9.64 7.03
CA HIS A 50 -5.11 -9.39 8.22
C HIS A 50 -4.19 -9.06 9.40
N GLY A 51 -4.09 -7.79 9.78
CA GLY A 51 -3.36 -7.35 10.97
C GLY A 51 -4.18 -7.55 12.24
N VAL A 52 -3.50 -7.69 13.38
CA VAL A 52 -4.12 -7.65 14.70
C VAL A 52 -4.64 -6.23 14.98
N GLU A 53 -5.84 -6.12 15.57
CA GLU A 53 -6.48 -4.84 15.88
C GLU A 53 -5.54 -3.91 16.69
N GLY A 54 -5.38 -2.66 16.24
CA GLY A 54 -4.53 -1.67 16.91
C GLY A 54 -3.07 -1.62 16.43
N MET A 55 -2.62 -2.54 15.58
CA MET A 55 -1.29 -2.48 14.97
C MET A 55 -1.37 -2.09 13.48
N ARG A 56 -0.30 -1.46 12.96
CA ARG A 56 -0.13 -1.21 11.52
C ARG A 56 -0.23 -2.54 10.79
N ALA A 57 -1.20 -2.69 9.90
CA ALA A 57 -1.37 -3.91 9.10
C ALA A 57 -0.08 -4.15 8.31
N ARG A 58 0.66 -5.22 8.61
CA ARG A 58 1.89 -5.59 7.88
C ARG A 58 1.52 -6.01 6.46
N ALA A 59 2.47 -5.85 5.52
CA ALA A 59 2.33 -6.50 4.23
C ALA A 59 2.10 -8.00 4.46
N ARG A 60 1.17 -8.61 3.72
CA ARG A 60 1.05 -10.07 3.71
C ARG A 60 2.35 -10.64 3.14
N GLY A 61 2.83 -11.79 3.60
CA GLY A 61 4.03 -12.39 3.02
C GLY A 61 5.32 -12.13 3.79
N SER A 62 6.43 -12.45 3.13
CA SER A 62 7.78 -12.38 3.68
C SER A 62 8.17 -10.95 4.08
N SER A 63 8.94 -10.79 5.15
CA SER A 63 9.58 -9.51 5.50
C SER A 63 10.43 -8.94 4.37
N ALA A 64 10.88 -9.78 3.42
CA ALA A 64 11.55 -9.36 2.19
C ALA A 64 10.72 -8.41 1.33
N ILE A 65 9.38 -8.50 1.37
CA ILE A 65 8.47 -7.57 0.67
C ILE A 65 8.60 -6.16 1.24
N GLU A 66 8.91 -6.02 2.53
CA GLU A 66 9.12 -4.74 3.19
C GLU A 66 10.61 -4.31 3.22
N GLY A 67 11.54 -5.26 3.15
CA GLY A 67 12.97 -4.98 3.28
C GLY A 67 13.62 -4.39 2.05
N ASP A 68 13.24 -4.84 0.86
CA ASP A 68 13.87 -4.47 -0.41
C ASP A 68 13.48 -3.11 -1.03
N PRO A 69 12.25 -2.61 -0.86
CA PRO A 69 11.81 -1.37 -1.48
C PRO A 69 12.50 -0.13 -0.92
N GLU A 70 12.47 0.95 -1.71
CA GLU A 70 12.96 2.25 -1.25
C GLU A 70 11.92 3.00 -0.43
N VAL A 71 10.65 2.91 -0.84
CA VAL A 71 9.51 3.51 -0.15
C VAL A 71 8.35 2.51 -0.10
N ILE A 72 7.71 2.38 1.05
CA ILE A 72 6.47 1.64 1.24
C ILE A 72 5.37 2.62 1.56
N LEU A 73 4.38 2.70 0.67
CA LEU A 73 3.15 3.45 0.87
C LEU A 73 2.05 2.53 1.43
N SER A 74 1.34 3.02 2.44
CA SER A 74 0.16 2.41 3.04
C SER A 74 -1.08 3.18 2.60
N TYR A 75 -2.03 2.52 1.96
CA TYR A 75 -3.34 3.06 1.60
C TYR A 75 -4.44 2.38 2.41
N GLU A 76 -5.16 3.18 3.21
CA GLU A 76 -6.08 2.70 4.24
C GLU A 76 -7.42 3.42 4.19
N HIS A 77 -8.46 2.81 4.75
CA HIS A 77 -9.75 3.46 5.08
C HIS A 77 -9.96 3.52 6.60
N GLY A 78 -10.99 4.22 7.05
CA GLY A 78 -11.29 4.41 8.48
C GLY A 78 -11.76 3.15 9.23
N GLY A 79 -12.30 2.17 8.49
CA GLY A 79 -12.75 0.87 9.03
C GLY A 79 -11.64 -0.08 9.50
N LYS A 80 -12.02 -1.24 10.05
CA LYS A 80 -11.05 -2.26 10.47
C LYS A 80 -10.41 -2.93 9.25
N PRO A 81 -9.18 -3.47 9.36
CA PRO A 81 -8.59 -4.28 8.29
C PRO A 81 -9.51 -5.45 7.92
N GLY A 82 -9.85 -5.57 6.64
CA GLY A 82 -10.76 -6.63 6.15
C GLY A 82 -12.22 -6.20 5.98
N ASP A 83 -12.61 -5.04 6.54
CA ASP A 83 -13.96 -4.49 6.37
C ASP A 83 -14.10 -3.71 5.06
N PHE A 84 -15.34 -3.50 4.63
CA PHE A 84 -15.62 -2.46 3.65
C PHE A 84 -15.29 -1.06 4.20
N PRO A 85 -14.85 -0.12 3.36
CA PRO A 85 -14.70 1.27 3.76
C PRO A 85 -16.04 1.82 4.30
N PRO A 86 -16.07 2.32 5.54
CA PRO A 86 -17.31 2.79 6.17
C PRO A 86 -17.83 4.08 5.52
N ASP A 87 -16.95 4.84 4.89
CA ASP A 87 -17.23 6.08 4.20
C ASP A 87 -16.32 6.27 2.98
N ASP A 88 -16.21 7.51 2.53
CA ASP A 88 -15.38 7.93 1.41
C ASP A 88 -14.01 8.45 1.87
N ARG A 89 -13.67 8.38 3.16
CA ARG A 89 -12.37 8.83 3.66
C ARG A 89 -11.30 7.77 3.46
N ARG A 90 -10.14 8.21 3.03
CA ARG A 90 -8.97 7.38 2.74
C ARG A 90 -7.72 8.05 3.30
N TYR A 91 -6.70 7.25 3.54
CA TYR A 91 -5.47 7.71 4.15
C TYR A 91 -4.29 7.11 3.40
N LEU A 92 -3.35 7.96 2.98
CA LEU A 92 -2.10 7.55 2.35
C LEU A 92 -0.96 7.97 3.27
N SER A 93 -0.01 7.09 3.52
CA SER A 93 1.20 7.42 4.28
C SER A 93 2.35 6.60 3.76
N GLY A 94 3.59 7.02 3.98
CA GLY A 94 4.76 6.33 3.45
C GLY A 94 5.90 6.26 4.44
N VAL A 95 6.65 5.17 4.39
CA VAL A 95 7.94 5.05 5.07
C VAL A 95 8.93 4.53 4.06
N GLY A 96 10.03 5.26 3.88
CA GLY A 96 11.14 4.83 3.04
C GLY A 96 12.45 4.83 3.79
N ARG A 97 13.49 4.40 3.07
CA ARG A 97 14.88 4.44 3.56
C ARG A 97 15.44 5.87 3.65
N ILE A 98 14.88 6.78 2.86
CA ILE A 98 15.37 8.16 2.71
C ILE A 98 14.39 9.14 3.35
N ASP A 99 13.10 9.00 3.07
CA ASP A 99 12.08 9.94 3.52
C ASP A 99 10.88 9.25 4.17
N VAL A 100 10.26 9.95 5.12
CA VAL A 100 8.92 9.64 5.63
C VAL A 100 7.93 10.47 4.85
N VAL A 101 6.87 9.83 4.34
CA VAL A 101 5.74 10.55 3.74
C VAL A 101 4.67 10.66 4.81
N ASP A 102 4.48 11.89 5.29
CA ASP A 102 3.44 12.22 6.24
C ASP A 102 2.07 11.78 5.74
N ARG A 103 1.18 11.48 6.69
CA ARG A 103 -0.14 10.99 6.35
C ARG A 103 -0.93 12.06 5.60
N LEU A 104 -1.29 11.75 4.37
CA LEU A 104 -2.26 12.49 3.58
C LEU A 104 -3.65 11.93 3.86
N ASN A 105 -4.57 12.84 4.18
CA ASN A 105 -5.99 12.55 4.23
C ASN A 105 -6.57 12.74 2.84
N LEU A 106 -7.41 11.81 2.43
CA LEU A 106 -7.97 11.76 1.09
C LEU A 106 -9.48 11.55 1.15
N THR A 107 -10.20 12.10 0.18
CA THR A 107 -11.60 11.76 -0.11
C THR A 107 -11.66 10.95 -1.40
N TYR A 108 -12.45 9.87 -1.38
CA TYR A 108 -12.71 8.99 -2.51
C TYR A 108 -14.10 9.21 -3.08
N ASP A 109 -14.17 9.73 -4.30
CA ASP A 109 -15.44 9.82 -5.03
C ASP A 109 -15.72 8.49 -5.72
N ARG A 110 -16.75 7.77 -5.28
CA ARG A 110 -17.15 6.47 -5.84
C ARG A 110 -17.67 6.56 -7.26
N ALA A 111 -18.32 7.66 -7.63
CA ALA A 111 -18.93 7.82 -8.95
C ALA A 111 -17.84 8.03 -10.01
N THR A 112 -16.84 8.86 -9.70
CA THR A 112 -15.74 9.15 -10.61
C THR A 112 -14.52 8.25 -10.41
N ARG A 113 -14.50 7.46 -9.32
CA ARG A 113 -13.36 6.64 -8.88
C ARG A 113 -12.08 7.47 -8.71
N THR A 114 -12.21 8.69 -8.19
CA THR A 114 -11.08 9.62 -7.99
C THR A 114 -10.72 9.78 -6.53
N LEU A 115 -9.43 9.99 -6.26
CA LEU A 115 -8.92 10.39 -4.94
C LEU A 115 -8.52 11.85 -4.98
N ARG A 116 -8.92 12.60 -3.96
CA ARG A 116 -8.55 14.02 -3.77
C ARG A 116 -7.97 14.20 -2.39
N VAL A 117 -7.00 15.11 -2.25
CA VAL A 117 -6.48 15.50 -0.93
C VAL A 117 -7.59 16.23 -0.18
N ASP A 118 -7.79 15.85 1.07
CA ASP A 118 -8.70 16.49 2.01
C ASP A 118 -7.90 17.24 3.07
N GLU A 119 -7.74 18.54 2.85
CA GLU A 119 -7.01 19.43 3.77
C GLU A 119 -7.79 19.70 5.07
N ASN A 120 -9.09 19.37 5.12
CA ASN A 120 -9.96 19.66 6.26
C ASN A 120 -10.17 18.46 7.20
N SER A 121 -9.65 17.28 6.85
CA SER A 121 -9.78 16.09 7.67
C SER A 121 -8.90 16.17 8.93
N GLY A 122 -9.49 15.92 10.11
CA GLY A 122 -8.78 15.75 11.38
C GLY A 122 -7.94 14.47 11.48
N GLY A 123 -7.99 13.63 10.44
CA GLY A 123 -7.19 12.43 10.29
C GLY A 123 -7.86 11.15 10.79
N LYS A 124 -7.28 10.01 10.42
CA LYS A 124 -7.85 8.66 10.62
C LYS A 124 -8.39 8.38 12.02
N VAL A 125 -7.71 8.84 13.07
CA VAL A 125 -8.11 8.56 14.46
C VAL A 125 -9.42 9.27 14.80
N ALA A 126 -9.50 10.57 14.48
CA ALA A 126 -10.72 11.35 14.68
C ALA A 126 -11.90 10.76 13.89
N ASP A 127 -11.64 10.37 12.64
CA ASP A 127 -12.67 9.87 11.74
C ASP A 127 -13.15 8.48 12.12
N ARG A 128 -12.25 7.62 12.59
CA ARG A 128 -12.60 6.30 13.10
C ARG A 128 -13.49 6.39 14.34
N GLN A 129 -13.23 7.35 15.23
CA GLN A 129 -14.07 7.58 16.40
C GLN A 129 -15.51 7.89 15.99
N VAL A 130 -15.69 8.78 15.01
CA VAL A 130 -17.02 9.11 14.45
C VAL A 130 -17.73 7.85 13.93
N HIS A 131 -17.02 6.94 13.27
CA HIS A 131 -17.62 5.68 12.78
C HIS A 131 -17.97 4.69 13.88
N ASP A 132 -17.12 4.56 14.88
CA ASP A 132 -17.38 3.68 16.02
C ASP A 132 -18.59 4.19 16.84
N ASP A 133 -18.79 5.52 16.89
CA ASP A 133 -19.97 6.15 17.49
C ASP A 133 -21.26 5.92 16.65
N LEU A 134 -21.14 5.78 15.32
CA LEU A 134 -22.27 5.57 14.39
C LEU A 134 -22.62 4.09 14.15
N LYS A 135 -21.81 3.13 14.65
CA LYS A 135 -21.86 1.68 14.34
C LYS A 135 -23.04 0.88 14.93
N ILE A 136 -24.18 1.51 15.18
CA ILE A 136 -25.41 0.79 15.57
C ILE A 136 -26.01 -0.03 14.39
N ALA A 137 -25.58 0.14 13.13
CA ALA A 137 -26.23 -0.58 12.03
C ALA A 137 -25.35 -0.83 10.77
N CYS A 138 -24.59 -1.93 10.68
CA CYS A 138 -24.26 -2.52 9.37
C CYS A 138 -23.69 -3.96 9.49
N PRO A 139 -24.10 -4.93 8.64
CA PRO A 139 -23.63 -6.32 8.71
C PRO A 139 -22.30 -6.56 7.97
N PRO A 140 -21.55 -7.62 8.30
CA PRO A 140 -20.18 -7.84 7.81
C PRO A 140 -20.11 -8.45 6.40
N GLY A 141 -19.18 -7.93 5.60
CA GLY A 141 -18.71 -8.48 4.32
C GLY A 141 -17.25 -8.05 4.07
N ARG A 142 -16.46 -8.86 3.35
CA ARG A 142 -14.98 -8.75 3.30
C ARG A 142 -14.49 -7.80 2.19
N CYS A 143 -13.52 -6.93 2.50
CA CYS A 143 -12.73 -6.18 1.53
C CYS A 143 -11.29 -5.87 2.06
N SER A 144 -10.29 -5.87 1.18
CA SER A 144 -8.86 -5.79 1.53
C SER A 144 -8.27 -4.36 1.48
N GLN A 145 -7.30 -4.08 2.35
CA GLN A 145 -6.44 -2.90 2.30
C GLN A 145 -5.27 -3.11 1.32
N ALA A 146 -4.71 -2.02 0.78
CA ALA A 146 -3.62 -2.07 -0.20
C ALA A 146 -2.37 -1.34 0.30
N ARG A 147 -1.21 -1.90 0.00
CA ARG A 147 0.09 -1.26 0.12
C ARG A 147 0.68 -1.09 -1.26
N ILE A 148 1.36 0.03 -1.48
CA ILE A 148 2.04 0.31 -2.74
C ILE A 148 3.53 0.39 -2.41
N VAL A 149 4.30 -0.45 -3.05
CA VAL A 149 5.72 -0.58 -2.83
C VAL A 149 6.45 0.10 -3.98
N LEU A 150 7.32 1.06 -3.69
CA LEU A 150 8.09 1.80 -4.69
C LEU A 150 9.55 1.34 -4.68
N THR A 151 10.03 0.93 -5.85
CA THR A 151 11.45 0.62 -6.08
C THR A 151 12.00 1.55 -7.15
N HIS A 152 13.23 2.04 -6.96
CA HIS A 152 13.96 2.75 -8.01
C HIS A 152 15.06 1.88 -8.61
N GLY A 153 15.29 2.05 -9.92
CA GLY A 153 16.48 1.50 -10.57
C GLY A 153 17.69 2.35 -10.19
N CYS A 154 18.55 1.82 -9.32
CA CYS A 154 19.76 2.51 -8.88
C CYS A 154 20.63 2.87 -10.11
N ARG A 155 20.92 4.16 -10.29
CA ARG A 155 21.94 4.62 -11.23
C ARG A 155 23.29 4.39 -10.56
N SER A 156 24.08 3.44 -11.07
CA SER A 156 25.53 3.46 -10.83
C SER A 156 26.04 4.81 -11.32
N ARG A 157 26.62 5.62 -10.42
CA ARG A 157 27.38 6.80 -10.82
C ARG A 157 28.59 6.30 -11.62
N SER A 158 28.53 6.49 -12.93
CA SER A 158 29.70 6.45 -13.82
C SER A 158 30.46 7.77 -13.71
#